data_AF-A0A9D5HG42-F1
#
_entry.id   AF-A0A9D5HG42-F1
#
_cell.length_a   1.000
_cell.length_b   1.000
_cell.length_c   1.000
_cell.angle_alpha   90.00
_cell.angle_beta   90.00
_cell.angle_gamma   90.00
#
_symmetry.space_group_name_H-M   'P 1'
#
loop_
_entity.id
_entity.type
_entity.pdbx_description
1 polymer ?
#
loop_
_entity_poly.entity_id
_entity_poly.type
_entity_poly.pdbx_seq_one_letter_code
_entity_poly.pdbx_strand_id
1 'polypeptide(L)'
;MGCIYYKELIDRGITPFKNESDLSNGYLDTPVEWIPGLKNIRLRDLPSFIRTTDPDDTFLNFLKVEGEKAFEASAIIINTFDELEDEVLSAMATMLPPIYTVGPISMLCSQFPDTQSTSIGSSSTWKEDDRCLEWLDERERGSVLYVNFGSMIVLSNEQLIEFAWGLANSKHNFLWILRPDLLKGEAAVLPEELMDEIEGRGLLASWCRQEMVLSHPSVSGFLTHSGWNSTIESVSAGKPMICWPYFSDQPTNCRYVCNEWGIGMEIDNEVKREQVAELIEELMDGEKGKEMKKKAVEWKEKAIRATQADESDLSNGYLDTPVDWIPGLKNMRLRDLPSFIRTTDPDDKLLNFIKIEGEKAFEASAIIINTFDELEDEVLSAMATMLPPIYTVGPISLLCSQFPVTQSTSIGSSLLREDESCLEWLDEKEIGSVVYVNFGSLAVVSNEQLIEFAWGLANTKNNFLWILRPDLVSGEAAVLPEEFLNEIKGRGFLASWCPQERVLSHPSVRGFLTHSGWNSTMESVSAGKPMICWPYFGDQQTNCRYVCNEWGMGMEIHNEVKREQVEELVAELMDGEKGKEMKKNVVEWKEKAIRATQAGGSSFVNFHRVLDELLLGRK
;
A
#
# COMPACT_ATOMS: atom_id res chain seq x y z
N MET A 1 -9.31 -13.80 -15.11
CA MET A 1 -8.60 -14.27 -16.33
C MET A 1 -9.48 -15.00 -17.35
N GLY A 2 -10.17 -16.10 -17.02
CA GLY A 2 -10.87 -16.95 -18.01
C GLY A 2 -11.88 -16.22 -18.92
N CYS A 3 -12.68 -15.28 -18.39
CA CYS A 3 -13.64 -14.52 -19.19
C CYS A 3 -12.99 -13.60 -20.25
N ILE A 4 -11.78 -13.10 -20.00
CA ILE A 4 -11.06 -12.20 -20.92
C ILE A 4 -10.75 -12.91 -22.25
N TYR A 5 -10.56 -14.24 -22.20
CA TYR A 5 -10.22 -15.05 -23.37
C TYR A 5 -11.43 -15.62 -24.11
N TYR A 6 -12.66 -15.19 -23.79
CA TYR A 6 -13.87 -15.69 -24.47
C TYR A 6 -13.86 -15.40 -25.97
N LYS A 7 -13.38 -14.22 -26.40
CA LYS A 7 -13.19 -13.91 -27.82
C LYS A 7 -12.23 -14.89 -28.49
N GLU A 8 -11.07 -15.14 -27.86
CA GLU A 8 -10.06 -16.05 -28.40
C GLU A 8 -10.57 -17.51 -28.46
N LEU A 9 -11.37 -17.94 -27.48
CA LEU A 9 -12.04 -19.25 -27.51
C LEU A 9 -12.99 -19.37 -28.71
N ILE A 10 -13.70 -18.30 -29.06
CA ILE A 10 -14.58 -18.23 -30.23
C ILE A 10 -13.77 -18.22 -31.53
N ASP A 11 -12.74 -17.38 -31.61
CA ASP A 11 -11.90 -17.24 -32.81
C ASP A 11 -11.13 -18.54 -33.12
N ARG A 12 -10.80 -19.33 -32.10
CA ARG A 12 -10.23 -20.68 -32.22
C ARG A 12 -11.25 -21.76 -32.58
N GLY A 13 -12.54 -21.44 -32.59
CA GLY A 13 -13.62 -22.40 -32.81
C GLY A 13 -13.76 -23.45 -31.70
N ILE A 14 -13.36 -23.09 -30.47
CA ILE A 14 -13.48 -23.95 -29.28
C ILE A 14 -14.90 -23.85 -28.70
N THR A 15 -15.51 -22.66 -28.73
CA THR A 15 -16.91 -22.40 -28.33
C THR A 15 -17.58 -21.44 -29.33
N PRO A 16 -18.90 -21.52 -29.60
CA PRO A 16 -19.81 -22.58 -29.17
C PRO A 16 -19.39 -23.97 -29.67
N PHE A 17 -19.77 -25.01 -28.94
CA PHE A 17 -19.50 -26.40 -29.29
C PHE A 17 -20.26 -26.82 -30.54
N LYS A 18 -19.66 -27.73 -31.32
CA LYS A 18 -20.26 -28.20 -32.57
C LYS A 18 -21.38 -29.21 -32.32
N ASN A 19 -21.26 -30.02 -31.27
CA ASN A 19 -22.23 -31.05 -30.93
C ASN A 19 -22.51 -31.06 -29.43
N GLU A 20 -23.75 -31.33 -29.03
CA GLU A 20 -24.10 -31.51 -27.61
C GLU A 20 -23.31 -32.66 -26.95
N SER A 21 -22.89 -33.66 -27.73
CA SER A 21 -22.04 -34.75 -27.25
C SER A 21 -20.72 -34.26 -26.65
N ASP A 22 -20.23 -33.08 -27.04
CA ASP A 22 -18.98 -32.50 -26.51
C ASP A 22 -19.06 -32.18 -25.01
N LEU A 23 -20.27 -32.11 -24.46
CA LEU A 23 -20.51 -31.96 -23.02
C LEU A 23 -20.30 -33.26 -22.22
N SER A 24 -20.28 -34.42 -22.88
CA SER A 24 -20.25 -35.74 -22.21
C SER A 24 -19.24 -36.73 -22.79
N ASN A 25 -18.64 -36.46 -23.95
CA ASN A 25 -17.70 -37.35 -24.64
C ASN A 25 -16.23 -37.19 -24.21
N GLY A 26 -15.96 -36.41 -23.15
CA GLY A 26 -14.61 -36.12 -22.66
C GLY A 26 -13.93 -34.92 -23.33
N TYR A 27 -14.56 -34.23 -24.28
CA TYR A 27 -13.98 -33.03 -24.91
C TYR A 27 -13.64 -31.93 -23.90
N LEU A 28 -14.45 -31.78 -22.85
CA LEU A 28 -14.19 -30.82 -21.77
C LEU A 28 -12.90 -31.11 -20.95
N ASP A 29 -12.31 -32.30 -21.08
CA ASP A 29 -11.03 -32.65 -20.46
C ASP A 29 -9.81 -32.15 -21.26
N THR A 30 -10.04 -31.48 -22.39
CA THR A 30 -8.98 -30.87 -23.21
C THR A 30 -8.19 -29.84 -22.38
N PRO A 31 -6.85 -29.98 -22.29
CA PRO A 31 -6.00 -29.00 -21.61
C PRO A 31 -6.01 -27.62 -22.30
N VAL A 32 -5.92 -26.57 -21.49
CA VAL A 32 -5.83 -25.17 -21.93
C VAL A 32 -4.48 -24.61 -21.49
N GLU A 33 -3.47 -24.73 -22.35
CA GLU A 33 -2.07 -24.37 -22.05
C GLU A 33 -1.65 -22.99 -22.55
N TRP A 34 -2.54 -22.30 -23.28
CA TRP A 34 -2.21 -21.07 -24.02
C TRP A 34 -2.72 -19.78 -23.35
N ILE A 35 -3.39 -19.87 -22.19
CA ILE A 35 -3.80 -18.69 -21.42
C ILE A 35 -2.73 -18.40 -20.35
N PRO A 36 -2.02 -17.25 -20.42
CA PRO A 36 -1.03 -16.87 -19.41
C PRO A 36 -1.61 -16.86 -17.99
N GLY A 37 -0.83 -17.32 -17.01
CA GLY A 37 -1.22 -17.38 -15.60
C GLY A 37 -2.14 -18.55 -15.22
N LEU A 38 -2.79 -19.22 -16.17
CA LEU A 38 -3.62 -20.41 -15.91
C LEU A 38 -2.82 -21.70 -16.17
N LYS A 39 -2.35 -22.36 -15.11
CA LYS A 39 -1.62 -23.63 -15.20
C LYS A 39 -2.55 -24.83 -14.99
N ASN A 40 -2.33 -25.90 -15.76
CA ASN A 40 -3.01 -27.19 -15.59
C ASN A 40 -4.56 -27.10 -15.60
N ILE A 41 -5.11 -26.12 -16.33
CA ILE A 41 -6.55 -25.91 -16.52
C ILE A 41 -7.03 -26.72 -17.73
N ARG A 42 -8.25 -27.26 -17.65
CA ARG A 42 -8.99 -27.88 -18.76
C ARG A 42 -10.17 -27.01 -19.17
N LEU A 43 -10.79 -27.31 -20.31
CA LEU A 43 -12.01 -26.63 -20.74
C LEU A 43 -13.13 -26.71 -19.70
N ARG A 44 -13.26 -27.82 -18.95
CA ARG A 44 -14.23 -27.92 -17.85
C ARG A 44 -13.94 -26.95 -16.70
N ASP A 45 -12.69 -26.56 -16.49
CA ASP A 45 -12.30 -25.72 -15.36
C ASP A 45 -12.47 -24.22 -15.71
N LEU A 46 -12.74 -23.87 -16.97
CA LEU A 46 -13.09 -22.50 -17.37
C LEU A 46 -14.54 -22.14 -16.97
N PRO A 47 -14.87 -20.84 -16.86
CA PRO A 47 -16.23 -20.43 -16.53
C PRO A 47 -17.22 -21.02 -17.54
N SER A 48 -18.24 -21.69 -17.02
CA SER A 48 -19.05 -22.65 -17.78
C SER A 48 -19.96 -22.06 -18.87
N PHE A 49 -20.03 -20.74 -19.01
CA PHE A 49 -20.79 -20.09 -20.09
C PHE A 49 -20.22 -20.38 -21.50
N ILE A 50 -19.00 -20.94 -21.59
CA ILE A 50 -18.48 -21.49 -22.85
C ILE A 50 -19.16 -22.79 -23.28
N ARG A 51 -19.96 -23.41 -22.39
CA ARG A 51 -20.57 -24.73 -22.60
C ARG A 51 -21.92 -24.65 -23.31
N THR A 52 -21.93 -24.02 -24.48
CA THR A 52 -23.13 -23.81 -25.31
C THR A 52 -22.88 -24.25 -26.74
N THR A 53 -23.91 -24.73 -27.44
CA THR A 53 -23.89 -25.00 -28.88
C THR A 53 -24.50 -23.85 -29.70
N ASP A 54 -25.07 -22.86 -29.02
CA ASP A 54 -25.73 -21.71 -29.64
C ASP A 54 -24.71 -20.57 -29.88
N PRO A 55 -24.42 -20.19 -31.15
CA PRO A 55 -23.57 -19.04 -31.43
C PRO A 55 -24.18 -17.71 -30.97
N ASP A 56 -25.50 -17.65 -30.80
CA ASP A 56 -26.23 -16.48 -30.32
C ASP A 56 -26.51 -16.54 -28.80
N ASP A 57 -25.83 -17.45 -28.08
CA ASP A 57 -25.95 -17.56 -26.62
C ASP A 57 -25.70 -16.21 -25.94
N THR A 58 -26.67 -15.79 -25.14
CA THR A 58 -26.68 -14.46 -24.54
C THR A 58 -25.53 -14.26 -23.57
N PHE A 59 -25.20 -15.26 -22.74
CA PHE A 59 -24.15 -15.12 -21.73
C PHE A 59 -22.75 -15.21 -22.34
N LEU A 60 -22.56 -16.10 -23.32
CA LEU A 60 -21.30 -16.19 -24.07
C LEU A 60 -20.98 -14.86 -24.75
N ASN A 61 -21.95 -14.30 -25.49
CA ASN A 61 -21.77 -13.05 -26.21
C ASN A 61 -21.60 -11.84 -25.26
N PHE A 62 -22.34 -11.81 -24.15
CA PHE A 62 -22.18 -10.78 -23.12
C PHE A 62 -20.77 -10.81 -22.53
N LEU A 63 -20.30 -11.97 -22.06
CA LEU A 63 -18.98 -12.09 -21.42
C LEU A 63 -17.82 -11.88 -22.39
N LYS A 64 -17.98 -12.21 -23.67
CA LYS A 64 -17.03 -11.82 -24.72
C LYS A 64 -16.86 -10.30 -24.76
N VAL A 65 -17.96 -9.55 -24.82
CA VAL A 65 -17.93 -8.08 -24.89
C VAL A 65 -17.37 -7.48 -23.62
N GLU A 66 -17.80 -7.96 -22.44
CA GLU A 66 -17.29 -7.44 -21.17
C GLU A 66 -15.80 -7.79 -20.95
N GLY A 67 -15.34 -8.94 -21.44
CA GLY A 67 -13.92 -9.29 -21.47
C GLY A 67 -13.07 -8.33 -22.30
N GLU A 68 -13.58 -7.84 -23.44
CA GLU A 68 -12.91 -6.82 -24.26
C GLU A 68 -12.90 -5.44 -23.58
N LYS A 69 -14.00 -5.06 -22.91
CA LYS A 69 -14.08 -3.78 -22.18
C LYS A 69 -13.14 -3.70 -20.98
N ALA A 70 -12.72 -4.83 -20.42
CA ALA A 70 -11.74 -4.84 -19.33
C ALA A 70 -10.42 -4.15 -19.70
N PHE A 71 -10.03 -4.17 -20.98
CA PHE A 71 -8.85 -3.47 -21.50
C PHE A 71 -9.02 -1.95 -21.58
N GLU A 72 -10.27 -1.47 -21.60
CA GLU A 72 -10.62 -0.04 -21.70
C GLU A 72 -10.90 0.60 -20.34
N ALA A 73 -10.90 -0.19 -19.26
CA ALA A 73 -11.17 0.31 -17.92
C ALA A 73 -10.06 1.25 -17.42
N SER A 74 -10.39 2.21 -16.55
CA SER A 74 -9.37 3.03 -15.87
C SER A 74 -8.60 2.23 -14.80
N ALA A 75 -9.26 1.26 -14.19
CA ALA A 75 -8.72 0.36 -13.18
C ALA A 75 -9.66 -0.86 -13.01
N ILE A 76 -9.14 -1.96 -12.48
CA ILE A 76 -9.90 -3.17 -12.15
C ILE A 76 -9.75 -3.46 -10.65
N ILE A 77 -10.87 -3.63 -9.96
CA ILE A 77 -10.91 -3.93 -8.53
C ILE A 77 -11.37 -5.37 -8.33
N ILE A 78 -10.60 -6.17 -7.58
CA ILE A 78 -10.87 -7.60 -7.39
C ILE A 78 -10.90 -7.93 -5.90
N ASN A 79 -11.95 -8.61 -5.44
CA ASN A 79 -12.05 -9.13 -4.08
C ASN A 79 -11.18 -10.38 -3.92
N THR A 80 -9.87 -10.18 -3.85
CA THR A 80 -8.84 -11.20 -3.63
C THR A 80 -7.63 -10.57 -2.95
N PHE A 81 -6.57 -11.34 -2.69
CA PHE A 81 -5.28 -10.85 -2.22
C PHE A 81 -4.13 -11.48 -3.00
N ASP A 82 -3.01 -10.78 -3.12
CA ASP A 82 -1.90 -11.14 -4.00
C ASP A 82 -1.41 -12.59 -3.80
N GLU A 83 -1.18 -13.01 -2.55
CA GLU A 83 -0.69 -14.37 -2.28
C GLU A 83 -1.65 -15.50 -2.73
N LEU A 84 -2.95 -15.23 -2.89
CA LEU A 84 -3.95 -16.24 -3.29
C LEU A 84 -3.90 -16.55 -4.79
N GLU A 85 -3.59 -15.53 -5.60
CA GLU A 85 -3.71 -15.55 -7.06
C GLU A 85 -2.50 -14.93 -7.79
N ASP A 86 -1.33 -14.87 -7.16
CA ASP A 86 -0.11 -14.19 -7.62
C ASP A 86 0.20 -14.41 -9.11
N GLU A 87 0.22 -15.67 -9.56
CA GLU A 87 0.54 -15.98 -10.95
C GLU A 87 -0.49 -15.42 -11.96
N VAL A 88 -1.77 -15.43 -11.58
CA VAL A 88 -2.87 -14.92 -12.41
C VAL A 88 -2.87 -13.40 -12.41
N LEU A 89 -2.68 -12.79 -11.24
CA LEU A 89 -2.61 -11.33 -11.08
C LEU A 89 -1.41 -10.76 -11.83
N SER A 90 -0.24 -11.39 -11.69
CA SER A 90 0.97 -11.06 -12.44
C SER A 90 0.73 -11.13 -13.95
N ALA A 91 0.08 -12.19 -14.43
CA ALA A 91 -0.27 -12.30 -15.84
C ALA A 91 -1.25 -11.19 -16.28
N MET A 92 -2.29 -10.91 -15.49
CA MET A 92 -3.27 -9.87 -15.80
C MET A 92 -2.62 -8.47 -15.85
N ALA A 93 -1.69 -8.17 -14.95
CA ALA A 93 -0.97 -6.89 -14.89
C ALA A 93 -0.12 -6.61 -16.14
N THR A 94 0.25 -7.63 -16.92
CA THR A 94 0.98 -7.44 -18.19
C THR A 94 0.11 -6.96 -19.34
N MET A 95 -1.22 -7.09 -19.24
CA MET A 95 -2.15 -6.86 -20.35
C MET A 95 -3.34 -5.95 -20.02
N LEU A 96 -3.66 -5.75 -18.75
CA LEU A 96 -4.79 -4.95 -18.29
C LEU A 96 -4.35 -3.62 -17.68
N PRO A 97 -5.28 -2.65 -17.56
CA PRO A 97 -5.12 -1.46 -16.72
C PRO A 97 -4.79 -1.81 -15.26
N PRO A 98 -4.39 -0.83 -14.42
CA PRO A 98 -4.04 -1.07 -13.02
C PRO A 98 -5.07 -1.93 -12.28
N ILE A 99 -4.58 -2.99 -11.65
CA ILE A 99 -5.39 -3.96 -10.89
C ILE A 99 -5.16 -3.71 -9.40
N TYR A 100 -6.25 -3.61 -8.66
CA TYR A 100 -6.24 -3.45 -7.21
C TYR A 100 -6.94 -4.63 -6.55
N THR A 101 -6.18 -5.42 -5.80
CA THR A 101 -6.71 -6.47 -4.93
C THR A 101 -7.20 -5.84 -3.63
N VAL A 102 -8.49 -5.95 -3.34
CA VAL A 102 -9.14 -5.32 -2.16
C VAL A 102 -9.83 -6.35 -1.28
N GLY A 103 -9.30 -7.57 -1.24
CA GLY A 103 -9.91 -8.69 -0.52
C GLY A 103 -9.02 -9.28 0.57
N PRO A 104 -9.59 -10.13 1.44
CA PRO A 104 -11.03 -10.41 1.51
C PRO A 104 -11.83 -9.22 2.09
N ILE A 105 -12.86 -8.79 1.35
CA ILE A 105 -13.66 -7.60 1.73
C ILE A 105 -14.26 -7.75 3.13
N SER A 106 -14.72 -8.95 3.51
CA SER A 106 -15.29 -9.21 4.84
C SER A 106 -14.31 -8.90 5.98
N MET A 107 -13.03 -9.25 5.80
CA MET A 107 -11.96 -8.96 6.77
C MET A 107 -11.62 -7.48 6.82
N LEU A 108 -11.58 -6.79 5.67
CA LEU A 108 -11.38 -5.34 5.63
C LEU A 108 -12.54 -4.59 6.31
N CYS A 109 -13.79 -4.97 6.00
CA CYS A 109 -14.98 -4.37 6.59
C CYS A 109 -15.00 -4.50 8.12
N SER A 110 -14.49 -5.60 8.67
CA SER A 110 -14.42 -5.82 10.13
C SER A 110 -13.47 -4.87 10.87
N GLN A 111 -12.61 -4.14 10.16
CA GLN A 111 -11.64 -3.20 10.74
C GLN A 111 -12.19 -1.77 10.84
N PHE A 112 -13.30 -1.45 10.19
CA PHE A 112 -13.91 -0.13 10.28
C PHE A 112 -14.84 -0.04 11.51
N PRO A 113 -14.74 1.02 12.34
CA PRO A 113 -15.67 1.20 13.45
C PRO A 113 -17.12 1.33 12.97
N ASP A 114 -18.06 0.74 13.72
CA ASP A 114 -19.50 0.62 13.43
C ASP A 114 -20.24 1.93 13.09
N THR A 115 -19.61 3.11 13.20
CA THR A 115 -20.23 4.42 12.92
C THR A 115 -20.44 4.71 11.43
N GLN A 116 -19.90 3.90 10.52
CA GLN A 116 -20.21 3.97 9.07
C GLN A 116 -20.73 2.64 8.50
N SER A 117 -20.96 1.61 9.33
CA SER A 117 -21.56 0.34 8.91
C SER A 117 -23.07 0.49 8.77
N THR A 118 -23.52 1.32 7.83
CA THR A 118 -24.84 1.12 7.23
C THR A 118 -24.77 -0.16 6.41
N SER A 119 -24.92 -1.31 7.05
CA SER A 119 -25.59 -2.50 6.49
C SER A 119 -25.25 -2.82 5.01
N ILE A 120 -23.98 -2.75 4.61
CA ILE A 120 -23.57 -3.26 3.28
C ILE A 120 -23.71 -4.79 3.25
N GLY A 121 -23.69 -5.44 4.41
CA GLY A 121 -23.79 -6.91 4.57
C GLY A 121 -25.19 -7.52 4.57
N SER A 122 -26.29 -6.76 4.50
CA SER A 122 -27.64 -7.34 4.40
C SER A 122 -28.33 -6.95 3.09
N SER A 123 -27.77 -7.37 1.96
CA SER A 123 -28.50 -7.39 0.68
C SER A 123 -29.69 -8.36 0.70
N SER A 124 -29.82 -9.17 1.76
CA SER A 124 -30.95 -10.06 2.01
C SER A 124 -32.13 -9.29 2.63
N THR A 125 -33.26 -9.23 1.94
CA THR A 125 -34.54 -8.71 2.47
C THR A 125 -35.23 -9.65 3.46
N TRP A 126 -34.55 -10.72 3.91
CA TRP A 126 -35.13 -11.82 4.67
C TRP A 126 -34.78 -11.71 6.16
N LYS A 127 -35.73 -12.11 7.00
CA LYS A 127 -35.58 -12.03 8.45
C LYS A 127 -34.53 -13.04 8.93
N GLU A 128 -33.57 -12.54 9.70
CA GLU A 128 -32.50 -13.34 10.29
C GLU A 128 -33.05 -14.45 11.19
N ASP A 129 -32.45 -15.65 11.14
CA ASP A 129 -32.79 -16.78 11.99
C ASP A 129 -31.70 -17.02 13.03
N ASP A 130 -31.82 -16.31 14.16
CA ASP A 130 -30.87 -16.35 15.28
C ASP A 130 -30.67 -17.77 15.86
N ARG A 131 -31.64 -18.67 15.61
CA ARG A 131 -31.58 -20.09 16.02
C ARG A 131 -30.35 -20.81 15.47
N CYS A 132 -29.79 -20.36 14.34
CA CYS A 132 -28.60 -20.98 13.77
C CYS A 132 -27.40 -20.86 14.71
N LEU A 133 -27.14 -19.66 15.26
CA LEU A 133 -26.01 -19.44 16.15
C LEU A 133 -26.24 -20.08 17.52
N GLU A 134 -27.46 -19.94 18.08
CA GLU A 134 -27.84 -20.60 19.33
C GLU A 134 -27.66 -22.12 19.26
N TRP A 135 -28.06 -22.74 18.15
CA TRP A 135 -27.88 -24.18 17.95
C TRP A 135 -26.40 -24.56 17.82
N LEU A 136 -25.60 -23.73 17.17
CA LEU A 136 -24.15 -23.96 17.02
C LEU A 136 -23.38 -23.82 18.35
N ASP A 137 -23.82 -22.94 19.25
CA ASP A 137 -23.23 -22.74 20.59
C ASP A 137 -23.29 -24.01 21.45
N GLU A 138 -24.29 -24.85 21.23
CA GLU A 138 -24.48 -26.13 21.93
C GLU A 138 -23.66 -27.29 21.33
N ARG A 139 -22.82 -27.04 20.32
CA ARG A 139 -22.08 -28.08 19.59
C ARG A 139 -20.59 -28.02 19.89
N GLU A 140 -19.96 -29.20 19.90
CA GLU A 140 -18.52 -29.31 20.11
C GLU A 140 -17.74 -28.60 18.99
N ARG A 141 -16.53 -28.13 19.32
CA ARG A 141 -15.65 -27.45 18.38
C ARG A 141 -15.33 -28.34 17.18
N GLY A 142 -15.50 -27.82 15.96
CA GLY A 142 -15.23 -28.54 14.73
C GLY A 142 -16.07 -29.81 14.52
N SER A 143 -17.26 -29.89 15.14
CA SER A 143 -18.16 -31.05 15.01
C SER A 143 -19.28 -30.87 13.98
N VAL A 144 -19.45 -29.68 13.41
CA VAL A 144 -20.56 -29.33 12.53
C VAL A 144 -20.09 -29.11 11.09
N LEU A 145 -20.76 -29.72 10.12
CA LEU A 145 -20.66 -29.34 8.71
C LEU A 145 -21.67 -28.23 8.39
N TYR A 146 -21.21 -27.13 7.82
CA TYR A 146 -22.11 -26.09 7.30
C TYR A 146 -22.43 -26.38 5.82
N VAL A 147 -23.69 -26.24 5.43
CA VAL A 147 -24.16 -26.51 4.06
C VAL A 147 -24.97 -25.33 3.54
N ASN A 148 -24.52 -24.75 2.42
CA ASN A 148 -25.26 -23.67 1.74
C ASN A 148 -24.93 -23.61 0.25
N PHE A 149 -25.94 -23.85 -0.60
CA PHE A 149 -25.82 -23.72 -2.06
C PHE A 149 -26.23 -22.34 -2.59
N GLY A 150 -26.52 -21.39 -1.70
CA GLY A 150 -26.88 -20.01 -2.05
C GLY A 150 -28.29 -19.87 -2.62
N SER A 151 -28.53 -18.73 -3.26
CA SER A 151 -29.86 -18.33 -3.71
C SER A 151 -30.13 -18.62 -5.20
N MET A 152 -29.11 -18.95 -5.98
CA MET A 152 -29.22 -19.10 -7.43
C MET A 152 -29.35 -20.55 -7.92
N ILE A 153 -29.04 -21.53 -7.07
CA ILE A 153 -29.10 -22.94 -7.44
C ILE A 153 -30.47 -23.49 -7.07
N VAL A 154 -31.16 -24.04 -8.08
CA VAL A 154 -32.43 -24.75 -7.91
C VAL A 154 -32.14 -26.24 -7.94
N LEU A 155 -32.33 -26.92 -6.80
CA LEU A 155 -32.17 -28.37 -6.71
C LEU A 155 -33.40 -29.07 -7.30
N SER A 156 -33.16 -30.14 -8.06
CA SER A 156 -34.21 -31.12 -8.33
C SER A 156 -34.55 -31.90 -7.06
N ASN A 157 -35.75 -32.49 -7.00
CA ASN A 157 -36.14 -33.32 -5.86
C ASN A 157 -35.19 -34.52 -5.66
N GLU A 158 -34.69 -35.10 -6.74
CA GLU A 158 -33.71 -36.20 -6.67
C GLU A 158 -32.42 -35.73 -6.02
N GLN A 159 -31.82 -34.63 -6.50
CA GLN A 159 -30.61 -34.05 -5.90
C GLN A 159 -30.83 -33.66 -4.43
N LEU A 160 -31.98 -33.06 -4.11
CA LEU A 160 -32.33 -32.73 -2.73
C LEU A 160 -32.30 -33.97 -1.84
N ILE A 161 -32.92 -35.07 -2.28
CA ILE A 161 -32.99 -36.34 -1.55
C ILE A 161 -31.60 -36.95 -1.40
N GLU A 162 -30.77 -36.95 -2.46
CA GLU A 162 -29.41 -37.50 -2.40
C GLU A 162 -28.51 -36.72 -1.42
N PHE A 163 -28.55 -35.39 -1.44
CA PHE A 163 -27.83 -34.57 -0.45
C PHE A 163 -28.32 -34.84 0.96
N ALA A 164 -29.64 -34.88 1.16
CA ALA A 164 -30.22 -35.01 2.48
C ALA A 164 -29.91 -36.38 3.11
N TRP A 165 -30.01 -37.47 2.32
CA TRP A 165 -29.57 -38.79 2.78
C TRP A 165 -28.05 -38.89 2.94
N GLY A 166 -27.26 -38.22 2.10
CA GLY A 166 -25.80 -38.18 2.27
C GLY A 166 -25.39 -37.54 3.60
N LEU A 167 -26.01 -36.40 3.93
CA LEU A 167 -25.83 -35.72 5.22
C LEU A 167 -26.27 -36.61 6.40
N ALA A 168 -27.43 -37.26 6.30
CA ALA A 168 -27.93 -38.17 7.34
C ALA A 168 -27.06 -39.43 7.50
N ASN A 169 -26.49 -39.93 6.42
CA ASN A 169 -25.68 -41.14 6.40
C ASN A 169 -24.27 -40.91 6.97
N SER A 170 -23.72 -39.70 6.88
CA SER A 170 -22.40 -39.38 7.44
C SER A 170 -22.37 -39.43 8.97
N LYS A 171 -23.54 -39.32 9.63
CA LYS A 171 -23.70 -39.28 11.10
C LYS A 171 -23.09 -38.07 11.81
N HIS A 172 -22.62 -37.06 11.07
CA HIS A 172 -22.12 -35.80 11.64
C HIS A 172 -23.25 -34.80 11.92
N ASN A 173 -22.98 -33.84 12.79
CA ASN A 173 -23.87 -32.70 12.96
C ASN A 173 -23.78 -31.80 11.72
N PHE A 174 -24.90 -31.26 11.26
CA PHE A 174 -24.88 -30.33 10.14
C PHE A 174 -25.91 -29.21 10.28
N LEU A 175 -25.56 -28.03 9.78
CA LEU A 175 -26.46 -26.90 9.60
C LEU A 175 -26.64 -26.69 8.10
N TRP A 176 -27.85 -26.89 7.59
CA TRP A 176 -28.15 -26.72 6.18
C TRP A 176 -29.13 -25.57 5.95
N ILE A 177 -28.68 -24.59 5.17
CA ILE A 177 -29.53 -23.52 4.66
C ILE A 177 -30.27 -24.03 3.42
N LEU A 178 -31.54 -24.34 3.60
CA LEU A 178 -32.43 -24.87 2.57
C LEU A 178 -33.61 -23.92 2.37
N ARG A 179 -33.75 -23.42 1.15
CA ARG A 179 -34.81 -22.48 0.76
C ARG A 179 -35.96 -23.21 0.06
N PRO A 180 -37.17 -23.29 0.67
CA PRO A 180 -38.29 -24.03 0.08
C PRO A 180 -38.75 -23.49 -1.29
N ASP A 181 -38.53 -22.20 -1.56
CA ASP A 181 -38.87 -21.51 -2.81
C ASP A 181 -37.93 -21.83 -3.99
N LEU A 182 -36.78 -22.44 -3.73
CA LEU A 182 -35.80 -22.86 -4.74
C LEU A 182 -35.90 -24.32 -5.16
N LEU A 183 -36.98 -25.00 -4.81
CA LEU A 183 -37.16 -26.42 -5.10
C LEU A 183 -38.11 -26.59 -6.28
N LYS A 184 -37.72 -27.41 -7.26
CA LYS A 184 -38.48 -27.58 -8.52
C LYS A 184 -39.69 -28.50 -8.31
N GLY A 185 -40.89 -27.94 -8.12
CA GLY A 185 -42.18 -28.67 -8.03
C GLY A 185 -43.08 -28.20 -6.88
N GLU A 186 -44.35 -28.66 -6.84
CA GLU A 186 -45.24 -28.40 -5.70
C GLU A 186 -44.67 -29.08 -4.44
N ALA A 187 -44.22 -28.27 -3.47
CA ALA A 187 -43.69 -28.65 -2.16
C ALA A 187 -42.71 -29.85 -2.21
N ALA A 188 -41.45 -29.59 -2.54
CA ALA A 188 -40.39 -30.54 -2.24
C ALA A 188 -40.30 -30.71 -0.71
N VAL A 189 -40.80 -31.84 -0.22
CA VAL A 189 -40.83 -32.20 1.19
C VAL A 189 -39.78 -33.30 1.40
N LEU A 190 -38.85 -33.05 2.33
CA LEU A 190 -37.95 -34.09 2.82
C LEU A 190 -38.80 -35.20 3.49
N PRO A 191 -38.52 -36.50 3.22
CA PRO A 191 -39.30 -37.59 3.81
C PRO A 191 -39.34 -37.52 5.34
N GLU A 192 -40.46 -37.92 5.96
CA GLU A 192 -40.60 -37.92 7.43
C GLU A 192 -39.55 -38.83 8.08
N GLU A 193 -39.26 -39.98 7.46
CA GLU A 193 -38.23 -40.90 7.95
C GLU A 193 -36.82 -40.28 7.97
N LEU A 194 -36.56 -39.34 7.06
CA LEU A 194 -35.31 -38.60 7.05
C LEU A 194 -35.26 -37.57 8.17
N MET A 195 -36.38 -36.87 8.42
CA MET A 195 -36.48 -35.90 9.51
C MET A 195 -36.25 -36.57 10.87
N ASP A 196 -36.79 -37.77 11.05
CA ASP A 196 -36.55 -38.61 12.23
C ASP A 196 -35.07 -39.03 12.32
N GLU A 197 -34.43 -39.42 11.21
CA GLU A 197 -33.02 -39.82 11.21
C GLU A 197 -32.06 -38.68 11.56
N ILE A 198 -32.38 -37.43 11.21
CA ILE A 198 -31.52 -36.28 11.48
C ILE A 198 -31.85 -35.59 12.81
N GLU A 199 -32.86 -36.06 13.55
CA GLU A 199 -33.29 -35.48 14.81
C GLU A 199 -32.11 -35.35 15.79
N GLY A 200 -31.91 -34.14 16.32
CA GLY A 200 -30.80 -33.79 17.22
C GLY A 200 -29.44 -33.50 16.54
N ARG A 201 -29.21 -33.96 15.31
CA ARG A 201 -27.93 -33.77 14.57
C ARG A 201 -28.01 -32.71 13.46
N GLY A 202 -29.14 -32.62 12.77
CA GLY A 202 -29.36 -31.70 11.66
C GLY A 202 -30.21 -30.49 12.05
N LEU A 203 -29.78 -29.29 11.68
CA LEU A 203 -30.62 -28.09 11.70
C LEU A 203 -30.86 -27.60 10.27
N LEU A 204 -32.15 -27.49 9.90
CA LEU A 204 -32.58 -26.88 8.64
C LEU A 204 -33.07 -25.46 8.90
N ALA A 205 -32.50 -24.48 8.19
CA ALA A 205 -32.91 -23.08 8.27
C ALA A 205 -33.05 -22.48 6.87
N SER A 206 -33.84 -21.41 6.72
CA SER A 206 -34.04 -20.75 5.42
C SER A 206 -32.98 -19.69 5.12
N TRP A 207 -32.33 -19.16 6.15
CA TRP A 207 -31.30 -18.14 6.03
C TRP A 207 -30.44 -18.06 7.30
N CYS A 208 -29.17 -17.69 7.17
CA CYS A 208 -28.28 -17.38 8.30
C CYS A 208 -27.26 -16.30 7.92
N ARG A 209 -26.62 -15.70 8.93
CA ARG A 209 -25.43 -14.85 8.74
C ARG A 209 -24.22 -15.74 8.43
N GLN A 210 -24.01 -16.03 7.15
CA GLN A 210 -23.01 -17.00 6.67
C GLN A 210 -21.60 -16.74 7.24
N GLU A 211 -21.13 -15.50 7.27
CA GLU A 211 -19.82 -15.15 7.82
C GLU A 211 -19.67 -15.53 9.31
N MET A 212 -20.73 -15.29 10.10
CA MET A 212 -20.77 -15.64 11.53
C MET A 212 -20.78 -17.15 11.72
N VAL A 213 -21.56 -17.87 10.91
CA VAL A 213 -21.64 -19.33 10.92
C VAL A 213 -20.29 -19.95 10.53
N LEU A 214 -19.68 -19.51 9.42
CA LEU A 214 -18.36 -20.00 8.98
C LEU A 214 -17.27 -19.70 10.02
N SER A 215 -17.34 -18.55 10.69
CA SER A 215 -16.39 -18.19 11.75
C SER A 215 -16.64 -18.92 13.07
N HIS A 216 -17.79 -19.58 13.23
CA HIS A 216 -18.16 -20.23 14.48
C HIS A 216 -17.21 -21.39 14.83
N PRO A 217 -16.78 -21.55 16.11
CA PRO A 217 -15.85 -22.61 16.50
C PRO A 217 -16.36 -24.02 16.25
N SER A 218 -17.68 -24.26 16.33
CA SER A 218 -18.26 -25.59 16.09
C SER A 218 -18.25 -26.02 14.63
N VAL A 219 -18.14 -25.10 13.67
CA VAL A 219 -18.09 -25.42 12.23
C VAL A 219 -16.71 -25.96 11.85
N SER A 220 -16.68 -27.10 11.16
CA SER A 220 -15.47 -27.82 10.75
C SER A 220 -15.13 -27.69 9.27
N GLY A 221 -16.15 -27.46 8.44
CA GLY A 221 -16.02 -27.35 6.98
C GLY A 221 -17.31 -26.87 6.35
N PHE A 222 -17.25 -26.62 5.04
CA PHE A 222 -18.31 -25.99 4.29
C PHE A 222 -18.64 -26.75 3.00
N LEU A 223 -19.86 -27.26 2.90
CA LEU A 223 -20.39 -27.81 1.65
C LEU A 223 -21.12 -26.70 0.88
N THR A 224 -20.64 -26.41 -0.32
CA THR A 224 -21.07 -25.26 -1.12
C THR A 224 -20.94 -25.52 -2.62
N HIS A 225 -21.51 -24.62 -3.41
CA HIS A 225 -21.34 -24.58 -4.86
C HIS A 225 -20.04 -23.90 -5.30
N SER A 226 -19.24 -23.39 -4.37
CA SER A 226 -17.96 -22.73 -4.64
C SER A 226 -18.05 -21.49 -5.51
N GLY A 227 -19.11 -20.69 -5.37
CA GLY A 227 -19.12 -19.32 -5.90
C GLY A 227 -18.08 -18.44 -5.18
N TRP A 228 -17.56 -17.41 -5.85
CA TRP A 228 -16.41 -16.64 -5.35
C TRP A 228 -16.58 -16.11 -3.91
N ASN A 229 -17.74 -15.55 -3.57
CA ASN A 229 -18.00 -15.04 -2.22
C ASN A 229 -17.93 -16.15 -1.15
N SER A 230 -18.60 -17.29 -1.39
CA SER A 230 -18.52 -18.44 -0.50
C SER A 230 -17.10 -18.98 -0.35
N THR A 231 -16.35 -18.99 -1.45
CA THR A 231 -14.95 -19.43 -1.48
C THR A 231 -14.05 -18.51 -0.64
N ILE A 232 -14.09 -17.20 -0.88
CA ILE A 232 -13.24 -16.25 -0.15
C ILE A 232 -13.64 -16.15 1.33
N GLU A 233 -14.94 -16.24 1.66
CA GLU A 233 -15.41 -16.32 3.05
C GLU A 233 -14.91 -17.58 3.77
N SER A 234 -14.87 -18.73 3.07
CA SER A 234 -14.33 -19.98 3.62
C SER A 234 -12.83 -19.88 3.88
N VAL A 235 -12.09 -19.29 2.95
CA VAL A 235 -10.66 -18.95 3.09
C VAL A 235 -10.45 -18.04 4.29
N SER A 236 -11.21 -16.95 4.41
CA SER A 236 -11.17 -16.03 5.55
C SER A 236 -11.51 -16.69 6.89
N ALA A 237 -12.47 -17.63 6.90
CA ALA A 237 -12.84 -18.36 8.10
C ALA A 237 -11.83 -19.46 8.46
N GLY A 238 -10.99 -19.87 7.50
CA GLY A 238 -10.04 -20.98 7.63
C GLY A 238 -10.73 -22.33 7.66
N LYS A 239 -11.73 -22.52 6.79
CA LYS A 239 -12.53 -23.75 6.71
C LYS A 239 -12.27 -24.48 5.39
N PRO A 240 -12.10 -25.81 5.40
CA PRO A 240 -12.06 -26.60 4.17
C PRO A 240 -13.45 -26.71 3.54
N MET A 241 -13.48 -27.04 2.26
CA MET A 241 -14.69 -27.05 1.44
C MET A 241 -14.99 -28.42 0.83
N ILE A 242 -16.27 -28.75 0.71
CA ILE A 242 -16.76 -29.74 -0.25
C ILE A 242 -17.50 -28.97 -1.34
N CYS A 243 -17.03 -29.09 -2.57
CA CYS A 243 -17.43 -28.29 -3.70
C CYS A 243 -18.39 -29.08 -4.60
N TRP A 244 -19.53 -28.48 -4.93
CA TRP A 244 -20.44 -29.01 -5.94
C TRP A 244 -20.70 -27.92 -7.00
N PRO A 245 -19.79 -27.75 -7.97
CA PRO A 245 -19.88 -26.66 -8.94
C PRO A 245 -21.04 -26.88 -9.91
N TYR A 246 -21.90 -25.87 -10.08
CA TYR A 246 -23.08 -25.93 -10.95
C TYR A 246 -22.88 -25.14 -12.25
N PHE A 247 -22.53 -23.85 -12.17
CA PHE A 247 -22.39 -22.97 -13.34
C PHE A 247 -21.45 -21.78 -13.09
N SER A 248 -21.31 -20.88 -14.07
CA SER A 248 -20.45 -19.69 -14.01
C SER A 248 -18.99 -20.05 -13.69
N ASP A 249 -18.36 -19.29 -12.81
CA ASP A 249 -17.01 -19.38 -12.22
C ASP A 249 -16.83 -20.56 -11.26
N GLN A 250 -17.90 -21.23 -10.84
CA GLN A 250 -17.85 -22.27 -9.82
C GLN A 250 -16.90 -23.44 -10.17
N PRO A 251 -16.85 -23.95 -11.42
CA PRO A 251 -15.86 -24.98 -11.79
C PRO A 251 -14.42 -24.46 -11.68
N THR A 252 -14.18 -23.19 -12.02
CA THR A 252 -12.87 -22.55 -11.88
C THR A 252 -12.47 -22.48 -10.42
N ASN A 253 -13.36 -21.97 -9.56
CA ASN A 253 -13.11 -21.88 -8.13
C ASN A 253 -12.89 -23.26 -7.51
N CYS A 254 -13.71 -24.25 -7.88
CA CYS A 254 -13.56 -25.65 -7.43
C CYS A 254 -12.18 -26.21 -7.78
N ARG A 255 -11.72 -26.00 -9.01
CA ARG A 255 -10.38 -26.43 -9.45
C ARG A 255 -9.27 -25.82 -8.58
N TYR A 256 -9.34 -24.52 -8.29
CA TYR A 256 -8.36 -23.87 -7.42
C TYR A 256 -8.43 -24.38 -5.98
N VAL A 257 -9.63 -24.46 -5.41
CA VAL A 257 -9.88 -24.99 -4.06
C VAL A 257 -9.32 -26.41 -3.89
N CYS A 258 -9.57 -27.30 -4.86
CA CYS A 258 -9.18 -28.70 -4.77
C CYS A 258 -7.70 -28.93 -5.11
N ASN A 259 -7.15 -28.25 -6.11
CA ASN A 259 -5.86 -28.62 -6.67
C ASN A 259 -4.73 -27.63 -6.40
N GLU A 260 -5.03 -26.33 -6.33
CA GLU A 260 -4.00 -25.31 -6.16
C GLU A 260 -3.85 -24.94 -4.68
N TRP A 261 -4.97 -24.66 -4.00
CA TRP A 261 -4.97 -24.28 -2.58
C TRP A 261 -5.01 -25.51 -1.65
N GLY A 262 -5.53 -26.63 -2.15
CA GLY A 262 -5.58 -27.91 -1.43
C GLY A 262 -6.46 -27.85 -0.17
N ILE A 263 -7.56 -27.11 -0.23
CA ILE A 263 -8.51 -26.92 0.88
C ILE A 263 -9.91 -27.48 0.58
N GLY A 264 -10.09 -28.24 -0.50
CA GLY A 264 -11.37 -28.89 -0.72
C GLY A 264 -11.39 -30.13 -1.60
N MET A 265 -12.57 -30.74 -1.68
CA MET A 265 -12.86 -31.92 -2.48
C MET A 265 -14.11 -31.68 -3.33
N GLU A 266 -14.15 -32.25 -4.54
CA GLU A 266 -15.25 -32.08 -5.50
C GLU A 266 -16.26 -33.24 -5.39
N ILE A 267 -17.56 -32.92 -5.42
CA ILE A 267 -18.66 -33.86 -5.62
C ILE A 267 -18.93 -33.96 -7.13
N ASP A 268 -19.18 -35.17 -7.62
CA ASP A 268 -19.53 -35.37 -9.03
C ASP A 268 -20.83 -34.64 -9.41
N ASN A 269 -20.96 -34.28 -10.70
CA ASN A 269 -22.17 -33.63 -11.23
C ASN A 269 -23.45 -34.45 -10.94
N GLU A 270 -23.35 -35.78 -11.06
CA GLU A 270 -24.40 -36.72 -10.68
C GLU A 270 -24.25 -37.06 -9.19
N VAL A 271 -24.82 -36.23 -8.33
CA VAL A 271 -24.78 -36.42 -6.88
C VAL A 271 -25.37 -37.77 -6.46
N LYS A 272 -24.65 -38.49 -5.61
CA LYS A 272 -25.10 -39.73 -4.96
C LYS A 272 -24.85 -39.65 -3.46
N ARG A 273 -25.81 -40.07 -2.66
CA ARG A 273 -25.75 -40.03 -1.19
C ARG A 273 -24.53 -40.73 -0.62
N GLU A 274 -24.06 -41.82 -1.24
CA GLU A 274 -22.88 -42.56 -0.78
C GLU A 274 -21.63 -41.69 -0.91
N GLN A 275 -21.43 -41.06 -2.08
CA GLN A 275 -20.31 -40.15 -2.29
C GLN A 275 -20.36 -38.94 -1.35
N VAL A 276 -21.54 -38.36 -1.17
CA VAL A 276 -21.72 -37.23 -0.25
C VAL A 276 -21.32 -37.63 1.16
N ALA A 277 -21.78 -38.78 1.66
CA ALA A 277 -21.42 -39.28 3.00
C ALA A 277 -19.91 -39.53 3.12
N GLU A 278 -19.29 -40.21 2.14
CA GLU A 278 -17.85 -40.50 2.12
C GLU A 278 -16.99 -39.22 2.16
N LEU A 279 -17.37 -38.20 1.38
CA LEU A 279 -16.65 -36.92 1.36
C LEU A 279 -16.81 -36.14 2.67
N ILE A 280 -17.99 -36.22 3.31
CA ILE A 280 -18.21 -35.61 4.62
C ILE A 280 -17.36 -36.33 5.67
N GLU A 281 -17.37 -37.66 5.70
CA GLU A 281 -16.54 -38.46 6.61
C GLU A 281 -15.04 -38.14 6.43
N GLU A 282 -14.54 -38.07 5.20
CA GLU A 282 -13.15 -37.74 4.91
C GLU A 282 -12.80 -36.30 5.32
N LEU A 283 -13.70 -35.32 5.12
CA LEU A 283 -13.47 -33.93 5.56
C LEU A 283 -13.49 -33.81 7.09
N MET A 284 -14.42 -34.49 7.75
CA MET A 284 -14.66 -34.36 9.19
C MET A 284 -13.59 -35.11 9.98
N ASP A 285 -13.32 -36.36 9.63
CA ASP A 285 -12.52 -37.31 10.43
C ASP A 285 -11.27 -37.84 9.70
N GLY A 286 -11.25 -37.81 8.37
CA GLY A 286 -10.19 -38.35 7.52
C GLY A 286 -8.86 -37.59 7.59
N GLU A 287 -7.80 -38.25 7.12
CA GLU A 287 -6.46 -37.65 7.08
C GLU A 287 -6.37 -36.52 6.05
N LYS A 288 -7.07 -36.63 4.90
CA LYS A 288 -7.13 -35.52 3.94
C LYS A 288 -7.88 -34.34 4.55
N GLY A 289 -8.97 -34.58 5.28
CA GLY A 289 -9.70 -33.55 6.01
C GLY A 289 -8.82 -32.76 6.98
N LYS A 290 -7.98 -33.46 7.76
CA LYS A 290 -7.00 -32.83 8.67
C LYS A 290 -5.98 -31.98 7.92
N GLU A 291 -5.45 -32.47 6.80
CA GLU A 291 -4.51 -31.72 5.95
C GLU A 291 -5.17 -30.44 5.38
N MET A 292 -6.38 -30.56 4.83
CA MET A 292 -7.12 -29.43 4.29
C MET A 292 -7.44 -28.38 5.36
N LYS A 293 -7.80 -28.79 6.58
CA LYS A 293 -8.02 -27.87 7.72
C LYS A 293 -6.74 -27.09 8.05
N LYS A 294 -5.59 -27.76 8.05
CA LYS A 294 -4.29 -27.08 8.28
C LYS A 294 -4.02 -26.04 7.19
N LYS A 295 -4.15 -26.41 5.92
CA LYS A 295 -3.97 -25.50 4.79
C LYS A 295 -4.96 -24.34 4.81
N ALA A 296 -6.22 -24.57 5.16
CA ALA A 296 -7.23 -23.53 5.27
C ALA A 296 -6.86 -22.49 6.35
N VAL A 297 -6.28 -22.93 7.48
CA VAL A 297 -5.75 -22.01 8.49
C VAL A 297 -4.54 -21.22 7.97
N GLU A 298 -3.63 -21.85 7.24
CA GLU A 298 -2.49 -21.17 6.62
C GLU A 298 -2.96 -20.08 5.62
N TRP A 299 -3.99 -20.37 4.82
CA TRP A 299 -4.60 -19.38 3.92
C TRP A 299 -5.32 -18.26 4.65
N LYS A 300 -6.00 -18.57 5.76
CA LYS A 300 -6.59 -17.54 6.64
C LYS A 300 -5.53 -16.59 7.18
N GLU A 301 -4.39 -17.10 7.62
CA GLU A 301 -3.29 -16.26 8.11
C GLU A 301 -2.74 -15.33 7.03
N LYS A 302 -2.62 -15.81 5.79
CA LYS A 302 -2.26 -14.99 4.62
C LYS A 302 -3.30 -13.89 4.36
N ALA A 303 -4.58 -14.25 4.40
CA ALA A 303 -5.68 -13.29 4.24
C ALA A 303 -5.69 -12.22 5.34
N ILE A 304 -5.38 -12.59 6.59
CA ILE A 304 -5.23 -11.64 7.70
C ILE A 304 -4.09 -10.66 7.41
N ARG A 305 -2.91 -11.14 7.03
CA ARG A 305 -1.78 -10.26 6.68
C ARG A 305 -2.11 -9.33 5.52
N ALA A 306 -2.76 -9.83 4.48
CA ALA A 306 -3.15 -9.03 3.33
C ALA A 306 -4.17 -7.93 3.65
N THR A 307 -4.88 -8.04 4.78
CA THR A 307 -5.93 -7.08 5.14
C THR A 307 -5.57 -6.20 6.32
N GLN A 308 -4.48 -6.48 7.05
CA GLN A 308 -4.02 -5.64 8.16
C GLN A 308 -2.99 -4.62 7.67
N ALA A 309 -3.01 -3.42 8.27
CA ALA A 309 -1.89 -2.50 8.15
C ALA A 309 -0.66 -3.15 8.81
N ASP A 310 0.31 -3.57 8.01
CA ASP A 310 1.50 -4.26 8.49
C ASP A 310 2.60 -3.22 8.75
N GLU A 311 3.14 -3.17 9.98
CA GLU A 311 4.33 -2.37 10.27
C GLU A 311 5.51 -2.78 9.37
N SER A 312 5.50 -4.02 8.85
CA SER A 312 6.46 -4.47 7.87
C SER A 312 6.44 -3.62 6.60
N ASP A 313 5.35 -2.95 6.22
CA ASP A 313 5.30 -2.02 5.06
C ASP A 313 6.29 -0.86 5.18
N LEU A 314 6.67 -0.49 6.40
CA LEU A 314 7.72 0.51 6.64
C LEU A 314 9.14 0.00 6.33
N SER A 315 9.31 -1.31 6.14
CA SER A 315 10.61 -1.97 6.04
C SER A 315 10.74 -3.03 4.93
N ASN A 316 9.62 -3.51 4.35
CA ASN A 316 9.55 -4.62 3.39
C ASN A 316 9.73 -4.17 1.93
N GLY A 317 10.01 -2.89 1.69
CA GLY A 317 10.15 -2.31 0.36
C GLY A 317 8.88 -1.66 -0.20
N TYR A 318 7.73 -1.76 0.47
CA TYR A 318 6.49 -1.11 0.03
C TYR A 318 6.65 0.41 -0.17
N LEU A 319 7.45 1.06 0.67
CA LEU A 319 7.75 2.49 0.50
C LEU A 319 8.54 2.83 -0.79
N ASP A 320 9.06 1.85 -1.54
CA ASP A 320 9.62 2.07 -2.88
C ASP A 320 8.57 2.17 -3.99
N THR A 321 7.30 1.98 -3.68
CA THR A 321 6.19 2.12 -4.64
C THR A 321 6.23 3.50 -5.30
N PRO A 322 6.26 3.56 -6.64
CA PRO A 322 6.21 4.81 -7.38
C PRO A 322 4.91 5.58 -7.12
N VAL A 323 5.01 6.91 -7.07
CA VAL A 323 3.88 7.83 -6.96
C VAL A 323 3.72 8.55 -8.29
N ASP A 324 2.81 8.07 -9.12
CA ASP A 324 2.54 8.59 -10.48
C ASP A 324 1.16 9.26 -10.62
N TRP A 325 0.36 9.27 -9.55
CA TRP A 325 -1.00 9.83 -9.54
C TRP A 325 -1.09 11.27 -9.02
N ILE A 326 0.01 11.87 -8.54
CA ILE A 326 0.03 13.26 -8.04
C ILE A 326 0.60 14.20 -9.11
N PRO A 327 -0.22 15.12 -9.67
CA PRO A 327 0.26 16.06 -10.69
C PRO A 327 1.44 16.92 -10.20
N GLY A 328 2.43 17.11 -11.08
CA GLY A 328 3.63 17.91 -10.80
C GLY A 328 4.74 17.15 -10.07
N LEU A 329 4.46 16.02 -9.44
CA LEU A 329 5.49 15.17 -8.84
C LEU A 329 6.02 14.16 -9.87
N LYS A 330 7.31 14.26 -10.19
CA LYS A 330 8.00 13.31 -11.09
C LYS A 330 8.93 12.40 -10.29
N ASN A 331 8.96 11.12 -10.68
CA ASN A 331 9.89 10.13 -10.14
C ASN A 331 9.86 10.03 -8.61
N MET A 332 8.71 10.26 -7.97
CA MET A 332 8.57 10.13 -6.51
C MET A 332 8.22 8.70 -6.12
N ARG A 333 8.62 8.29 -4.93
CA ARG A 333 8.16 7.07 -4.26
C ARG A 333 7.43 7.42 -2.97
N LEU A 334 6.70 6.48 -2.39
CA LEU A 334 6.06 6.67 -1.07
C LEU A 334 7.06 7.10 0.01
N ARG A 335 8.29 6.57 0.00
CA ARG A 335 9.37 7.03 0.90
C ARG A 335 9.83 8.46 0.65
N ASP A 336 9.60 9.02 -0.53
CA ASP A 336 10.05 10.38 -0.82
C ASP A 336 9.01 11.42 -0.38
N LEU A 337 7.77 11.01 -0.06
CA LEU A 337 6.73 11.89 0.50
C LEU A 337 6.99 12.24 1.98
N PRO A 338 6.35 13.30 2.51
CA PRO A 338 6.52 13.68 3.90
C PRO A 338 6.27 12.52 4.85
N SER A 339 7.19 12.26 5.78
CA SER A 339 7.21 11.02 6.57
C SER A 339 5.98 10.82 7.47
N PHE A 340 5.11 11.83 7.61
CA PHE A 340 3.86 11.77 8.36
C PHE A 340 2.86 10.75 7.81
N ILE A 341 2.98 10.36 6.53
CA ILE A 341 2.13 9.30 5.95
C ILE A 341 2.56 7.89 6.35
N ARG A 342 3.73 7.74 7.00
CA ARG A 342 4.33 6.44 7.33
C ARG A 342 3.86 5.95 8.70
N THR A 343 2.57 5.68 8.79
CA THR A 343 1.92 5.18 10.00
C THR A 343 0.93 4.10 9.65
N THR A 344 0.81 3.09 10.52
CA THR A 344 -0.21 2.05 10.46
C THR A 344 -1.41 2.38 11.37
N ASP A 345 -1.32 3.44 12.18
CA ASP A 345 -2.40 3.91 13.04
C ASP A 345 -3.38 4.77 12.21
N PRO A 346 -4.63 4.30 11.97
CA PRO A 346 -5.63 5.09 11.24
C PRO A 346 -6.02 6.38 11.97
N ASP A 347 -5.79 6.45 13.28
CA ASP A 347 -6.06 7.60 14.13
C ASP A 347 -4.80 8.43 14.45
N ASP A 348 -3.72 8.24 13.69
CA ASP A 348 -2.47 9.00 13.88
C ASP A 348 -2.74 10.50 13.88
N LYS A 349 -2.39 11.16 14.99
CA LYS A 349 -2.74 12.57 15.22
C LYS A 349 -2.05 13.50 14.24
N LEU A 350 -0.84 13.17 13.82
CA LEU A 350 -0.03 14.02 12.95
C LEU A 350 -0.50 13.89 11.50
N LEU A 351 -0.79 12.69 11.03
CA LEU A 351 -1.41 12.45 9.73
C LEU A 351 -2.78 13.15 9.64
N ASN A 352 -3.63 12.99 10.66
CA ASN A 352 -4.93 13.65 10.72
C ASN A 352 -4.81 15.18 10.73
N PHE A 353 -3.85 15.73 11.47
CA PHE A 353 -3.57 17.16 11.46
C PHE A 353 -3.16 17.66 10.06
N ILE A 354 -2.21 16.98 9.40
CA ILE A 354 -1.74 17.37 8.06
C ILE A 354 -2.85 17.26 7.02
N LYS A 355 -3.71 16.24 7.11
CA LYS A 355 -4.89 16.11 6.24
C LYS A 355 -5.81 17.33 6.38
N ILE A 356 -6.16 17.70 7.62
CA ILE A 356 -7.05 18.84 7.90
C ILE A 356 -6.43 20.15 7.39
N GLU A 357 -5.14 20.38 7.65
CA GLU A 357 -4.48 21.60 7.18
C GLU A 357 -4.33 21.64 5.65
N GLY A 358 -4.12 20.48 5.01
CA GLY A 358 -4.14 20.35 3.55
C GLY A 358 -5.50 20.69 2.95
N GLU A 359 -6.61 20.25 3.55
CA GLU A 359 -7.97 20.61 3.14
C GLU A 359 -8.23 22.11 3.29
N LYS A 360 -7.76 22.73 4.39
CA LYS A 360 -7.89 24.18 4.61
C LYS A 360 -7.09 25.02 3.63
N ALA A 361 -6.01 24.49 3.04
CA ALA A 361 -5.22 25.22 2.05
C ALA A 361 -6.06 25.60 0.81
N PHE A 362 -7.08 24.80 0.46
CA PHE A 362 -8.02 25.11 -0.61
C PHE A 362 -8.96 26.28 -0.29
N GLU A 363 -9.16 26.57 0.99
CA GLU A 363 -10.02 27.66 1.48
C GLU A 363 -9.25 28.96 1.75
N ALA A 364 -7.91 28.92 1.66
CA ALA A 364 -7.07 30.08 1.90
C ALA A 364 -7.35 31.20 0.88
N SER A 365 -7.16 32.46 1.29
CA SER A 365 -7.26 33.58 0.32
C SER A 365 -6.05 33.64 -0.62
N ALA A 366 -4.90 33.15 -0.16
CA ALA A 366 -3.66 33.05 -0.89
C ALA A 366 -2.70 32.12 -0.13
N ILE A 367 -1.70 31.59 -0.84
CA ILE A 367 -0.62 30.78 -0.27
C ILE A 367 0.70 31.47 -0.54
N ILE A 368 1.51 31.69 0.50
CA ILE A 368 2.82 32.36 0.40
C ILE A 368 3.90 31.32 0.72
N ILE A 369 4.83 31.10 -0.21
CA ILE A 369 5.82 30.03 -0.14
C ILE A 369 7.24 30.62 -0.25
N ASN A 370 8.14 30.20 0.63
CA ASN A 370 9.57 30.54 0.54
C ASN A 370 10.26 29.69 -0.53
N THR A 371 10.01 30.01 -1.79
CA THR A 371 10.66 29.40 -2.97
C THR A 371 10.69 30.42 -4.12
N PHE A 372 11.15 30.02 -5.31
CA PHE A 372 11.09 30.82 -6.53
C PHE A 372 10.64 29.97 -7.71
N ASP A 373 9.93 30.58 -8.67
CA ASP A 373 9.21 29.88 -9.75
C ASP A 373 10.09 28.87 -10.51
N GLU A 374 11.30 29.26 -10.92
CA GLU A 374 12.18 28.39 -11.70
C GLU A 374 12.67 27.13 -10.94
N LEU A 375 12.58 27.08 -9.61
CA LEU A 375 13.03 25.94 -8.81
C LEU A 375 12.01 24.78 -8.82
N GLU A 376 10.72 25.14 -8.86
CA GLU A 376 9.59 24.23 -8.63
C GLU A 376 8.47 24.42 -9.67
N ASP A 377 8.80 24.91 -10.87
CA ASP A 377 7.84 25.34 -11.91
C ASP A 377 6.72 24.33 -12.19
N GLU A 378 7.07 23.05 -12.30
CA GLU A 378 6.09 21.99 -12.58
C GLU A 378 5.12 21.75 -11.42
N VAL A 379 5.64 21.75 -10.18
CA VAL A 379 4.84 21.59 -8.95
C VAL A 379 3.96 22.81 -8.76
N LEU A 380 4.52 24.01 -8.90
CA LEU A 380 3.78 25.27 -8.78
C LEU A 380 2.69 25.40 -9.84
N SER A 381 2.97 24.98 -11.08
CA SER A 381 1.99 24.93 -12.17
C SER A 381 0.85 23.97 -11.86
N ALA A 382 1.15 22.78 -11.34
CA ALA A 382 0.13 21.81 -10.91
C ALA A 382 -0.70 22.37 -9.75
N MET A 383 -0.06 22.92 -8.72
CA MET A 383 -0.73 23.54 -7.56
C MET A 383 -1.64 24.69 -7.99
N ALA A 384 -1.22 25.54 -8.94
CA ALA A 384 -2.01 26.67 -9.42
C ALA A 384 -3.32 26.26 -10.12
N THR A 385 -3.47 25.00 -10.55
CA THR A 385 -4.74 24.49 -11.11
C THR A 385 -5.78 24.16 -10.05
N MET A 386 -5.38 23.99 -8.80
CA MET A 386 -6.22 23.47 -7.72
C MET A 386 -6.27 24.35 -6.47
N LEU A 387 -5.24 25.17 -6.22
CA LEU A 387 -5.12 26.03 -5.04
C LEU A 387 -5.44 27.50 -5.34
N PRO A 388 -5.76 28.29 -4.29
CA PRO A 388 -5.83 29.75 -4.36
C PRO A 388 -4.52 30.37 -4.87
N PRO A 389 -4.50 31.70 -5.18
CA PRO A 389 -3.31 32.37 -5.69
C PRO A 389 -2.05 32.08 -4.85
N ILE A 390 -1.03 31.55 -5.51
CA ILE A 390 0.26 31.20 -4.92
C ILE A 390 1.26 32.32 -5.19
N TYR A 391 1.98 32.73 -4.15
CA TYR A 391 3.04 33.73 -4.19
C TYR A 391 4.35 33.13 -3.70
N THR A 392 5.27 32.93 -4.63
CA THR A 392 6.65 32.56 -4.32
C THR A 392 7.41 33.81 -3.89
N VAL A 393 7.96 33.82 -2.67
CA VAL A 393 8.62 34.99 -2.06
C VAL A 393 10.02 34.67 -1.54
N GLY A 394 10.66 33.65 -2.12
CA GLY A 394 11.96 33.14 -1.72
C GLY A 394 13.06 33.29 -2.77
N PRO A 395 14.31 32.94 -2.41
CA PRO A 395 14.74 32.66 -1.04
C PRO A 395 14.70 33.91 -0.17
N ILE A 396 14.10 33.81 1.02
CA ILE A 396 13.86 34.98 1.91
C ILE A 396 15.17 35.72 2.24
N SER A 397 16.27 35.02 2.48
CA SER A 397 17.57 35.63 2.82
C SER A 397 18.07 36.56 1.70
N LEU A 398 17.96 36.13 0.44
CA LEU A 398 18.32 36.95 -0.73
C LEU A 398 17.33 38.09 -0.95
N LEU A 399 16.03 37.85 -0.78
CA LEU A 399 15.01 38.89 -0.93
C LEU A 399 15.19 40.02 0.11
N CYS A 400 15.44 39.66 1.37
CA CYS A 400 15.72 40.62 2.44
C CYS A 400 16.91 41.53 2.13
N SER A 401 17.93 41.02 1.45
CA SER A 401 19.11 41.80 1.06
C SER A 401 18.83 42.95 0.07
N GLN A 402 17.65 42.96 -0.56
CA GLN A 402 17.23 44.03 -1.47
C GLN A 402 16.69 45.27 -0.76
N PHE A 403 16.32 45.16 0.53
CA PHE A 403 15.70 46.24 1.28
C PHE A 403 16.72 46.93 2.20
N PRO A 404 16.71 48.29 2.30
CA PRO A 404 17.58 49.00 3.22
C PRO A 404 17.30 48.56 4.66
N VAL A 405 18.33 48.22 5.42
CA VAL A 405 18.21 47.90 6.85
C VAL A 405 17.84 49.16 7.63
N THR A 406 16.55 49.49 7.70
CA THR A 406 16.03 50.52 8.60
C THR A 406 15.75 49.88 9.94
N GLN A 407 16.66 50.05 10.91
CA GLN A 407 16.50 49.78 12.34
C GLN A 407 15.41 48.75 12.70
N SER A 408 15.61 47.49 12.33
CA SER A 408 14.92 46.37 12.95
C SER A 408 15.99 45.50 13.58
N THR A 409 15.88 45.30 14.89
CA THR A 409 16.58 44.27 15.65
C THR A 409 16.63 42.99 14.83
N SER A 410 17.79 42.35 14.75
CA SER A 410 17.86 40.97 14.27
C SER A 410 16.78 40.19 15.03
N ILE A 411 15.72 39.76 14.35
CA ILE A 411 14.84 38.74 14.91
C ILE A 411 15.65 37.47 14.75
N GLY A 412 16.67 37.31 15.60
CA GLY A 412 17.34 36.04 15.77
C GLY A 412 16.27 35.08 16.24
N SER A 413 15.83 34.18 15.37
CA SER A 413 14.81 33.17 15.66
C SER A 413 15.31 32.12 16.67
N SER A 414 16.58 32.19 17.07
CA SER A 414 17.21 31.31 18.05
C SER A 414 17.34 31.97 19.42
N LEU A 415 16.97 31.22 20.46
CA LEU A 415 17.19 31.59 21.87
C LEU A 415 18.65 31.42 22.32
N LEU A 416 19.52 30.89 21.46
CA LEU A 416 20.93 30.63 21.78
C LEU A 416 21.85 31.71 21.22
N ARG A 417 22.89 32.03 21.99
CA ARG A 417 23.92 32.97 21.59
C ARG A 417 24.79 32.35 20.50
N GLU A 418 24.90 33.05 19.38
CA GLU A 418 25.81 32.70 18.29
C GLU A 418 27.26 32.73 18.74
N ASP A 419 28.00 31.65 18.43
CA ASP A 419 29.43 31.60 18.61
C ASP A 419 30.13 32.11 17.34
N GLU A 420 30.51 33.39 17.36
CA GLU A 420 31.21 34.00 16.22
C GLU A 420 32.64 33.50 16.05
N SER A 421 33.22 32.79 17.04
CA SER A 421 34.59 32.26 16.93
C SER A 421 34.74 31.20 15.85
N CYS A 422 33.64 30.56 15.42
CA CYS A 422 33.66 29.67 14.26
C CYS A 422 34.03 30.41 12.97
N LEU A 423 33.69 31.70 12.83
CA LEU A 423 34.04 32.50 11.66
C LEU A 423 35.53 32.83 11.66
N GLU A 424 36.09 33.18 12.81
CA GLU A 424 37.53 33.41 12.96
C GLU A 424 38.32 32.14 12.59
N TRP A 425 37.84 30.97 13.00
CA TRP A 425 38.44 29.70 12.61
C TRP A 425 38.34 29.42 11.10
N LEU A 426 37.22 29.81 10.46
CA LEU A 426 37.01 29.65 9.02
C LEU A 426 37.91 30.58 8.19
N ASP A 427 38.24 31.78 8.69
CA ASP A 427 39.14 32.75 8.06
C ASP A 427 40.56 32.19 7.89
N GLU A 428 40.97 31.26 8.77
CA GLU A 428 42.28 30.59 8.70
C GLU A 428 42.35 29.45 7.67
N LYS A 429 41.23 29.09 7.03
CA LYS A 429 41.14 27.92 6.14
C LYS A 429 41.19 28.31 4.67
N GLU A 430 41.75 27.42 3.86
CA GLU A 430 41.78 27.58 2.41
C GLU A 430 40.37 27.58 1.81
N ILE A 431 40.21 28.24 0.67
CA ILE A 431 38.93 28.33 -0.04
C ILE A 431 38.43 26.94 -0.41
N GLY A 432 37.17 26.64 -0.08
CA GLY A 432 36.55 25.35 -0.36
C GLY A 432 37.24 24.16 0.32
N SER A 433 37.91 24.36 1.45
CA SER A 433 38.58 23.27 2.20
C SER A 433 37.80 22.75 3.41
N VAL A 434 36.63 23.31 3.72
CA VAL A 434 35.85 22.99 4.93
C VAL A 434 34.48 22.38 4.60
N VAL A 435 34.14 21.26 5.24
CA VAL A 435 32.76 20.75 5.28
C VAL A 435 32.00 21.37 6.45
N TYR A 436 30.84 21.98 6.17
CA TYR A 436 29.94 22.44 7.23
C TYR A 436 28.93 21.35 7.57
N VAL A 437 28.67 21.10 8.85
CA VAL A 437 27.77 20.05 9.33
C VAL A 437 26.76 20.63 10.33
N ASN A 438 25.46 20.51 10.02
CA ASN A 438 24.38 20.91 10.91
C ASN A 438 23.07 20.18 10.61
N PHE A 439 22.56 19.43 11.60
CA PHE A 439 21.30 18.68 11.51
C PHE A 439 20.08 19.46 12.05
N GLY A 440 20.23 20.75 12.32
CA GLY A 440 19.13 21.60 12.79
C GLY A 440 18.80 21.42 14.27
N SER A 441 17.61 21.87 14.67
CA SER A 441 17.19 21.96 16.06
C SER A 441 16.25 20.85 16.54
N LEU A 442 15.77 19.99 15.62
CA LEU A 442 14.74 18.98 15.90
C LEU A 442 15.19 17.55 15.61
N ALA A 443 16.26 17.35 14.85
CA ALA A 443 16.77 16.02 14.58
C ALA A 443 17.49 15.48 15.83
N VAL A 444 16.95 14.39 16.40
CA VAL A 444 17.57 13.69 17.52
C VAL A 444 18.48 12.59 16.97
N VAL A 445 19.78 12.69 17.25
CA VAL A 445 20.78 11.72 16.78
C VAL A 445 21.06 10.74 17.91
N SER A 446 21.10 9.43 17.63
CA SER A 446 21.51 8.45 18.63
C SER A 446 23.02 8.55 18.90
N ASN A 447 23.49 8.09 20.07
CA ASN A 447 24.94 8.05 20.34
C ASN A 447 25.71 7.21 19.30
N GLU A 448 25.12 6.13 18.79
CA GLU A 448 25.74 5.31 17.73
C GLU A 448 25.89 6.11 16.43
N GLN A 449 24.81 6.76 15.96
CA GLN A 449 24.84 7.59 14.76
C GLN A 449 25.83 8.76 14.90
N LEU A 450 25.88 9.37 16.08
CA LEU A 450 26.84 10.44 16.40
C LEU A 450 28.29 9.95 16.24
N ILE A 451 28.60 8.75 16.72
CA ILE A 451 29.93 8.14 16.60
C ILE A 451 30.25 7.83 15.13
N GLU A 452 29.29 7.32 14.35
CA GLU A 452 29.50 7.05 12.93
C GLU A 452 29.78 8.33 12.12
N PHE A 453 29.02 9.41 12.37
CA PHE A 453 29.31 10.72 11.77
C PHE A 453 30.67 11.26 12.19
N ALA A 454 31.00 11.17 13.48
CA ALA A 454 32.27 11.66 14.01
C ALA A 454 33.46 10.97 13.35
N TRP A 455 33.48 9.63 13.34
CA TRP A 455 34.59 8.90 12.73
C TRP A 455 34.61 9.02 11.20
N GLY A 456 33.45 9.06 10.55
CA GLY A 456 33.38 9.33 9.10
C GLY A 456 34.02 10.65 8.73
N LEU A 457 33.68 11.74 9.45
CA LEU A 457 34.30 13.05 9.25
C LEU A 457 35.80 13.02 9.58
N ALA A 458 36.21 12.42 10.69
CA ALA A 458 37.60 12.36 11.12
C ALA A 458 38.50 11.61 10.13
N ASN A 459 37.99 10.52 9.55
CA ASN A 459 38.74 9.65 8.63
C ASN A 459 39.07 10.35 7.30
N THR A 460 38.19 11.24 6.81
CA THR A 460 38.40 11.96 5.55
C THR A 460 39.65 12.85 5.52
N LYS A 461 40.21 13.16 6.70
CA LYS A 461 41.30 14.12 6.90
C LYS A 461 41.00 15.56 6.47
N ASN A 462 39.77 15.86 6.03
CA ASN A 462 39.33 17.21 5.69
C ASN A 462 39.11 18.09 6.92
N ASN A 463 39.05 19.41 6.69
CA ASN A 463 38.60 20.35 7.71
C ASN A 463 37.07 20.31 7.80
N PHE A 464 36.51 20.41 9.01
CA PHE A 464 35.06 20.48 9.17
C PHE A 464 34.65 21.37 10.34
N LEU A 465 33.53 22.05 10.19
CA LEU A 465 32.83 22.77 11.24
C LEU A 465 31.52 22.04 11.52
N TRP A 466 31.36 21.53 12.75
CA TRP A 466 30.17 20.77 13.14
C TRP A 466 29.44 21.45 14.29
N ILE A 467 28.18 21.78 14.04
CA ILE A 467 27.25 22.25 15.06
C ILE A 467 26.64 21.05 15.78
N LEU A 468 27.06 20.86 17.01
CA LEU A 468 26.64 19.78 17.89
C LEU A 468 25.85 20.33 19.05
N ARG A 469 24.63 19.83 19.20
CA ARG A 469 23.71 20.16 20.29
C ARG A 469 23.67 18.99 21.27
N PRO A 470 24.41 19.05 22.39
CA PRO A 470 24.45 17.94 23.35
C PRO A 470 23.08 17.58 23.93
N ASP A 471 22.14 18.53 23.90
CA ASP A 471 20.75 18.38 24.35
C ASP A 471 19.84 17.63 23.37
N LEU A 472 20.29 17.39 22.13
CA LEU A 472 19.53 16.70 21.07
C LEU A 472 20.07 15.29 20.77
N VAL A 473 20.84 14.72 21.70
CA VAL A 473 21.36 13.36 21.58
C VAL A 473 20.63 12.44 22.55
N SER A 474 20.06 11.35 22.04
CA SER A 474 19.29 10.40 22.87
C SER A 474 20.22 9.50 23.68
N GLY A 475 20.21 9.64 25.01
CA GLY A 475 21.03 8.86 25.96
C GLY A 475 21.70 9.75 27.03
N GLU A 476 22.46 9.16 27.96
CA GLU A 476 23.36 9.94 28.83
C GLU A 476 24.28 10.81 27.96
N ALA A 477 24.49 12.06 28.38
CA ALA A 477 25.07 13.18 27.63
C ALA A 477 26.02 12.77 26.49
N ALA A 478 25.82 13.32 25.28
CA ALA A 478 26.64 13.07 24.09
C ALA A 478 28.16 13.12 24.40
N VAL A 479 28.79 11.97 24.62
CA VAL A 479 30.25 11.89 24.85
C VAL A 479 30.91 11.46 23.55
N LEU A 480 31.39 12.43 22.79
CA LEU A 480 32.38 12.14 21.76
C LEU A 480 33.66 11.61 22.43
N PRO A 481 34.26 10.50 21.97
CA PRO A 481 35.45 9.92 22.60
C PRO A 481 36.64 10.89 22.62
N GLU A 482 37.49 10.82 23.66
CA GLU A 482 38.70 11.64 23.72
C GLU A 482 39.64 11.36 22.53
N GLU A 483 39.66 10.12 22.05
CA GLU A 483 40.40 9.70 20.86
C GLU A 483 39.96 10.47 19.62
N PHE A 484 38.66 10.72 19.48
CA PHE A 484 38.12 11.53 18.39
C PHE A 484 38.58 12.99 18.51
N LEU A 485 38.46 13.59 19.69
CA LEU A 485 38.88 14.99 19.92
C LEU A 485 40.37 15.19 19.64
N ASN A 486 41.20 14.19 19.98
CA ASN A 486 42.62 14.19 19.66
C ASN A 486 42.88 14.06 18.16
N GLU A 487 42.15 13.18 17.46
CA GLU A 487 42.29 12.94 16.02
C GLU A 487 41.94 14.17 15.16
N ILE A 488 40.94 14.95 15.59
CA ILE A 488 40.46 16.11 14.82
C ILE A 488 41.21 17.41 15.16
N LYS A 489 42.16 17.37 16.09
CA LYS A 489 42.85 18.55 16.60
C LYS A 489 43.48 19.36 15.46
N GLY A 490 43.03 20.61 15.31
CA GLY A 490 43.47 21.53 14.26
C GLY A 490 42.67 21.48 12.94
N ARG A 491 41.84 20.44 12.75
CA ARG A 491 41.02 20.22 11.53
C ARG A 491 39.52 20.32 11.78
N GLY A 492 39.06 19.91 12.96
CA GLY A 492 37.65 20.00 13.36
C GLY A 492 37.39 21.19 14.29
N PHE A 493 36.29 21.89 14.08
CA PHE A 493 35.74 22.87 15.00
C PHE A 493 34.34 22.44 15.42
N LEU A 494 34.12 22.30 16.73
CA LEU A 494 32.83 21.90 17.30
C LEU A 494 32.22 23.11 18.02
N ALA A 495 30.98 23.46 17.70
CA ALA A 495 30.24 24.54 18.33
C ALA A 495 28.81 24.11 18.65
N SER A 496 28.16 24.76 19.61
CA SER A 496 26.75 24.50 19.90
C SER A 496 25.79 25.30 19.02
N TRP A 497 26.23 26.44 18.50
CA TRP A 497 25.45 27.30 17.61
C TRP A 497 26.36 28.20 16.78
N CYS A 498 25.95 28.56 15.56
CA CYS A 498 26.70 29.46 14.69
C CYS A 498 25.76 30.35 13.86
N PRO A 499 26.24 31.50 13.34
CA PRO A 499 25.52 32.27 12.33
C PRO A 499 25.53 31.53 10.97
N GLN A 500 24.61 30.58 10.79
CA GLN A 500 24.59 29.61 9.68
C GLN A 500 24.69 30.27 8.30
N GLU A 501 23.92 31.34 8.04
CA GLU A 501 23.97 32.05 6.76
C GLU A 501 25.37 32.60 6.42
N ARG A 502 26.08 33.13 7.44
CA ARG A 502 27.46 33.66 7.28
C ARG A 502 28.45 32.52 7.06
N VAL A 503 28.29 31.42 7.79
CA VAL A 503 29.10 30.20 7.63
C VAL A 503 28.94 29.62 6.22
N LEU A 504 27.70 29.40 5.77
CA LEU A 504 27.41 28.90 4.42
C LEU A 504 27.92 29.86 3.34
N SER A 505 27.87 31.17 3.56
CA SER A 505 28.41 32.16 2.61
C SER A 505 29.93 32.25 2.64
N HIS A 506 30.61 31.65 3.62
CA HIS A 506 32.05 31.77 3.78
C HIS A 506 32.82 31.10 2.62
N PRO A 507 33.91 31.71 2.09
CA PRO A 507 34.68 31.14 0.99
C PRO A 507 35.32 29.79 1.31
N SER A 508 35.73 29.56 2.56
CA SER A 508 36.37 28.29 2.96
C SER A 508 35.43 27.09 2.98
N VAL A 509 34.11 27.29 3.08
CA VAL A 509 33.13 26.20 3.07
C VAL A 509 32.96 25.62 1.66
N ARG A 510 33.13 24.31 1.52
CA ARG A 510 32.97 23.57 0.26
C ARG A 510 31.52 23.15 0.02
N GLY A 511 30.90 22.56 1.03
CA GLY A 511 29.55 22.01 0.97
C GLY A 511 28.99 21.76 2.37
N PHE A 512 27.74 21.30 2.43
CA PHE A 512 26.93 21.27 3.63
C PHE A 512 26.34 19.88 3.88
N LEU A 513 26.74 19.23 4.98
CA LEU A 513 26.10 18.03 5.48
C LEU A 513 24.93 18.41 6.39
N THR A 514 23.72 18.00 6.01
CA THR A 514 22.49 18.48 6.63
C THR A 514 21.34 17.48 6.59
N HIS A 515 20.40 17.64 7.50
CA HIS A 515 19.12 16.94 7.51
C HIS A 515 18.17 17.33 6.36
N SER A 516 18.53 18.33 5.54
CA SER A 516 17.75 18.78 4.38
C SER A 516 16.40 19.41 4.73
N GLY A 517 16.28 20.06 5.89
CA GLY A 517 15.14 20.94 6.16
C GLY A 517 15.06 22.09 5.15
N TRP A 518 13.86 22.60 4.88
CA TRP A 518 13.63 23.58 3.80
C TRP A 518 14.46 24.87 3.91
N ASN A 519 14.56 25.45 5.12
CA ASN A 519 15.36 26.67 5.34
C ASN A 519 16.85 26.44 5.04
N SER A 520 17.43 25.36 5.58
CA SER A 520 18.82 24.96 5.31
C SER A 520 19.05 24.72 3.81
N THR A 521 18.08 24.16 3.11
CA THR A 521 18.14 23.93 1.66
C THR A 521 18.17 25.25 0.89
N MET A 522 17.25 26.18 1.21
CA MET A 522 17.22 27.52 0.60
C MET A 522 18.48 28.34 0.89
N GLU A 523 19.03 28.25 2.10
CA GLU A 523 20.30 28.90 2.46
C GLU A 523 21.48 28.31 1.67
N SER A 524 21.51 26.98 1.48
CA SER A 524 22.55 26.30 0.69
C SER A 524 22.50 26.70 -0.78
N VAL A 525 21.29 26.77 -1.37
CA VAL A 525 21.05 27.29 -2.73
C VAL A 525 21.54 28.74 -2.82
N SER A 526 21.13 29.58 -1.88
CA SER A 526 21.51 31.02 -1.85
C SER A 526 23.02 31.23 -1.71
N ALA A 527 23.68 30.38 -0.92
CA ALA A 527 25.13 30.41 -0.74
C ALA A 527 25.89 29.78 -1.93
N GLY A 528 25.24 28.90 -2.69
CA GLY A 528 25.86 28.16 -3.79
C GLY A 528 26.69 26.98 -3.26
N LYS A 529 26.21 26.26 -2.24
CA LYS A 529 26.94 25.15 -1.60
C LYS A 529 26.22 23.81 -1.87
N PRO A 530 26.90 22.80 -2.44
CA PRO A 530 26.34 21.47 -2.61
C PRO A 530 26.07 20.81 -1.25
N MET A 531 25.14 19.86 -1.23
CA MET A 531 24.62 19.25 0.00
C MET A 531 24.95 17.75 0.09
N ILE A 532 25.22 17.28 1.30
CA ILE A 532 25.09 15.87 1.67
C ILE A 532 23.88 15.78 2.59
N CYS A 533 22.86 15.05 2.15
CA CYS A 533 21.55 14.97 2.75
C CYS A 533 21.43 13.74 3.65
N TRP A 534 20.99 13.93 4.89
CA TRP A 534 20.61 12.83 5.80
C TRP A 534 19.20 13.09 6.35
N PRO A 535 18.15 12.80 5.57
CA PRO A 535 16.79 13.15 5.96
C PRO A 535 16.29 12.30 7.12
N TYR A 536 15.70 12.94 8.13
CA TYR A 536 15.21 12.26 9.35
C TYR A 536 13.68 12.14 9.35
N PHE A 537 12.95 13.25 9.20
CA PHE A 537 11.48 13.27 9.31
C PHE A 537 10.82 14.42 8.55
N GLY A 538 9.49 14.39 8.44
CA GLY A 538 8.70 15.45 7.84
C GLY A 538 8.98 15.58 6.35
N ASP A 539 9.20 16.80 5.88
CA ASP A 539 9.48 17.16 4.49
C ASP A 539 10.90 16.80 4.02
N GLN A 540 11.78 16.39 4.92
CA GLN A 540 13.21 16.23 4.65
C GLN A 540 13.50 15.18 3.56
N GLN A 541 12.72 14.10 3.50
CA GLN A 541 12.86 13.09 2.43
C GLN A 541 12.46 13.66 1.06
N THR A 542 11.42 14.48 1.02
CA THR A 542 11.02 15.18 -0.21
C THR A 542 12.12 16.15 -0.64
N ASN A 543 12.63 16.96 0.28
CA ASN A 543 13.71 17.89 -0.02
C ASN A 543 14.99 17.17 -0.49
N CYS A 544 15.36 16.06 0.17
CA CYS A 544 16.49 15.23 -0.22
C CYS A 544 16.35 14.71 -1.66
N ARG A 545 15.15 14.21 -2.01
CA ARG A 545 14.84 13.71 -3.36
C ARG A 545 15.04 14.79 -4.41
N TYR A 546 14.51 15.99 -4.19
CA TYR A 546 14.70 17.11 -5.12
C TYR A 546 16.16 17.54 -5.22
N VAL A 547 16.84 17.73 -4.08
CA VAL A 547 18.25 18.13 -4.01
C VAL A 547 19.16 17.16 -4.77
N CYS A 548 18.93 15.85 -4.61
CA CYS A 548 19.79 14.81 -5.19
C CYS A 548 19.44 14.47 -6.64
N ASN A 549 18.14 14.33 -6.96
CA ASN A 549 17.69 13.78 -8.24
C ASN A 549 17.23 14.83 -9.25
N GLU A 550 16.53 15.87 -8.81
CA GLU A 550 15.93 16.86 -9.72
C GLU A 550 16.87 18.06 -9.93
N TRP A 551 17.47 18.57 -8.86
CA TRP A 551 18.37 19.73 -8.91
C TRP A 551 19.84 19.36 -9.08
N GLY A 552 20.19 18.08 -8.87
CA GLY A 552 21.53 17.53 -9.08
C GLY A 552 22.61 18.21 -8.24
N MET A 553 22.26 18.72 -7.05
CA MET A 553 23.17 19.50 -6.20
C MET A 553 23.47 18.84 -4.85
N GLY A 554 23.06 17.59 -4.66
CA GLY A 554 23.42 16.83 -3.46
C GLY A 554 23.52 15.32 -3.63
N MET A 555 23.89 14.68 -2.52
CA MET A 555 23.98 13.23 -2.36
C MET A 555 23.32 12.80 -1.05
N GLU A 556 22.75 11.60 -1.02
CA GLU A 556 22.02 11.09 0.14
C GLU A 556 22.87 10.10 0.96
N ILE A 557 22.81 10.24 2.29
CA ILE A 557 23.26 9.26 3.27
C ILE A 557 22.08 8.35 3.60
N HIS A 558 22.33 7.04 3.71
CA HIS A 558 21.28 6.09 4.09
C HIS A 558 20.81 6.33 5.54
N ASN A 559 19.57 5.95 5.85
CA ASN A 559 19.01 6.13 7.20
C ASN A 559 19.90 5.49 8.29
N GLU A 560 20.43 4.30 8.00
CA GLU A 560 21.46 3.64 8.81
C GLU A 560 22.85 4.18 8.44
N VAL A 561 23.21 5.31 9.03
CA VAL A 561 24.52 5.92 8.80
C VAL A 561 25.66 4.99 9.22
N LYS A 562 26.67 4.88 8.36
CA LYS A 562 27.96 4.21 8.62
C LYS A 562 29.09 5.17 8.31
N ARG A 563 30.16 5.15 9.12
CA ARG A 563 31.32 6.03 8.97
C ARG A 563 31.97 5.93 7.60
N GLU A 564 32.02 4.73 7.00
CA GLU A 564 32.59 4.51 5.67
C GLU A 564 31.77 5.26 4.61
N GLN A 565 30.44 5.23 4.71
CA GLN A 565 29.57 5.97 3.80
C GLN A 565 29.77 7.48 3.94
N VAL A 566 29.85 8.00 5.19
CA VAL A 566 30.11 9.41 5.44
C VAL A 566 31.46 9.83 4.87
N GLU A 567 32.49 9.01 5.08
CA GLU A 567 33.84 9.24 4.57
C GLU A 567 33.87 9.31 3.04
N GLU A 568 33.26 8.33 2.36
CA GLU A 568 33.16 8.28 0.90
C GLU A 568 32.43 9.50 0.32
N LEU A 569 31.26 9.86 0.88
CA LEU A 569 30.46 10.98 0.38
C LEU A 569 31.14 12.32 0.61
N VAL A 570 31.82 12.49 1.75
CA VAL A 570 32.62 13.69 2.02
C VAL A 570 33.81 13.77 1.07
N ALA A 571 34.53 12.67 0.83
CA ALA A 571 35.62 12.64 -0.14
C ALA A 571 35.13 13.00 -1.56
N GLU A 572 33.99 12.46 -1.98
CA GLU A 572 33.38 12.75 -3.28
C GLU A 572 32.93 14.23 -3.40
N LEU A 573 32.39 14.81 -2.33
CA LEU A 573 32.03 16.24 -2.27
C LEU A 573 33.25 17.16 -2.41
N MET A 574 34.36 16.80 -1.75
CA MET A 574 35.57 17.60 -1.68
C MET A 574 36.35 17.52 -2.99
N ASP A 575 36.69 16.32 -3.45
CA ASP A 575 37.66 16.09 -4.52
C ASP A 575 37.10 15.34 -5.74
N GLY A 576 35.94 14.70 -5.59
CA GLY A 576 35.31 13.85 -6.62
C GLY A 576 34.71 14.63 -7.79
N GLU A 577 34.47 13.91 -8.89
CA GLU A 577 33.85 14.48 -10.10
C GLU A 577 32.39 14.85 -9.86
N LYS A 578 31.65 14.04 -9.09
CA LYS A 578 30.26 14.36 -8.72
C LYS A 578 30.22 15.59 -7.82
N GLY A 579 31.19 15.76 -6.91
CA GLY A 579 31.35 16.99 -6.12
C GLY A 579 31.52 18.25 -6.98
N LYS A 580 32.29 18.18 -8.06
CA LYS A 580 32.47 19.28 -9.02
C LYS A 580 31.20 19.57 -9.81
N GLU A 581 30.50 18.52 -10.25
CA GLU A 581 29.21 18.64 -10.95
C GLU A 581 28.15 19.31 -10.07
N MET A 582 27.95 18.80 -8.85
CA MET A 582 27.01 19.40 -7.89
C MET A 582 27.33 20.87 -7.60
N LYS A 583 28.62 21.20 -7.50
CA LYS A 583 29.07 22.58 -7.31
C LYS A 583 28.69 23.48 -8.50
N LYS A 584 28.79 22.98 -9.73
CA LYS A 584 28.33 23.70 -10.93
C LYS A 584 26.82 23.92 -10.88
N ASN A 585 26.06 22.85 -10.62
CA ASN A 585 24.59 22.89 -10.59
C ASN A 585 24.07 23.87 -9.53
N VAL A 586 24.60 23.83 -8.30
CA VAL A 586 24.15 24.77 -7.25
C VAL A 586 24.52 26.22 -7.54
N VAL A 587 25.60 26.49 -8.29
CA VAL A 587 25.94 27.86 -8.70
C VAL A 587 24.93 28.37 -9.73
N GLU A 588 24.50 27.53 -10.67
CA GLU A 588 23.43 27.86 -11.61
C GLU A 588 22.10 28.14 -10.87
N TRP A 589 21.75 27.34 -9.87
CA TRP A 589 20.58 27.57 -9.02
C TRP A 589 20.68 28.86 -8.20
N LYS A 590 21.86 29.15 -7.65
CA LYS A 590 22.14 30.42 -6.96
C LYS A 590 21.89 31.63 -7.86
N GLU A 591 22.36 31.58 -9.11
CA GLU A 591 22.16 32.66 -10.07
C GLU A 591 20.67 32.88 -10.40
N LYS A 592 19.91 31.79 -10.54
CA LYS A 592 18.44 31.85 -10.70
C LYS A 592 17.76 32.48 -9.49
N ALA A 593 18.12 32.05 -8.29
CA ALA A 593 17.59 32.59 -7.04
C ALA A 593 17.89 34.10 -6.88
N ILE A 594 19.09 34.54 -7.25
CA ILE A 594 19.45 35.96 -7.28
C ILE A 594 18.57 36.73 -8.28
N ARG A 595 18.38 36.20 -9.50
CA ARG A 595 17.52 36.85 -10.50
C ARG A 595 16.07 36.97 -10.04
N ALA A 596 15.54 35.92 -9.40
CA ALA A 596 14.17 35.92 -8.89
C ALA A 596 13.94 36.95 -7.77
N THR A 597 14.96 37.20 -6.95
CA THR A 597 14.85 38.07 -5.77
C THR A 597 15.27 39.52 -6.03
N GLN A 598 16.01 39.81 -7.10
CA GLN A 598 16.36 41.18 -7.49
C GLN A 598 15.16 42.00 -7.98
N ALA A 599 15.31 43.32 -8.04
CA ALA A 599 14.28 44.22 -8.55
C ALA A 599 13.79 43.80 -9.95
N GLY A 600 12.50 43.49 -10.06
CA GLY A 600 11.85 43.00 -11.29
C GLY A 600 11.85 41.48 -11.45
N GLY A 601 12.53 40.73 -10.58
CA GLY A 601 12.46 39.28 -10.50
C GLY A 601 11.11 38.78 -9.98
N SER A 602 10.78 37.50 -10.25
CA SER A 602 9.47 36.92 -9.92
C SER A 602 9.15 37.00 -8.42
N SER A 603 10.07 36.56 -7.56
CA SER A 603 9.88 36.61 -6.10
C SER A 603 9.77 38.04 -5.57
N PHE A 604 10.54 38.98 -6.13
CA PHE A 604 10.44 40.40 -5.78
C PHE A 604 9.07 40.98 -6.15
N VAL A 605 8.60 40.68 -7.36
CA VAL A 605 7.27 41.12 -7.85
C VAL A 605 6.17 40.49 -7.00
N ASN A 606 6.24 39.19 -6.73
CA ASN A 606 5.26 38.48 -5.92
C ASN A 606 5.21 39.01 -4.48
N PHE A 607 6.34 39.37 -3.88
CA PHE A 607 6.37 40.02 -2.57
C PHE A 607 5.60 41.35 -2.60
N HIS A 608 5.81 42.19 -3.60
CA HIS A 608 5.04 43.44 -3.75
C HIS A 608 3.54 43.19 -3.99
N ARG A 609 3.20 42.16 -4.77
CA ARG A 609 1.81 41.74 -4.97
C ARG A 609 1.16 41.28 -3.67
N VAL A 610 1.87 40.53 -2.82
CA VAL A 610 1.39 40.18 -1.47
C VAL A 610 1.09 41.45 -0.66
N LEU A 611 1.99 42.44 -0.68
CA LEU A 611 1.77 43.70 0.03
C LEU A 611 0.54 44.44 -0.50
N ASP A 612 0.43 44.63 -1.81
CA ASP A 612 -0.63 45.43 -2.42
C ASP A 612 -1.98 44.71 -2.40
N GLU A 613 -2.04 43.46 -2.87
CA GLU A 613 -3.27 42.69 -3.06
C GLU A 613 -3.83 42.13 -1.74
N LEU A 614 -2.97 41.70 -0.81
CA LEU A 614 -3.41 41.02 0.41
C LEU A 614 -3.36 41.91 1.66
N LEU A 615 -2.28 42.65 1.88
CA LEU A 615 -2.10 43.42 3.13
C LEU A 615 -2.67 44.84 3.07
N LEU A 616 -2.56 45.50 1.91
CA LEU A 616 -3.01 46.90 1.73
C LEU A 616 -4.39 46.99 1.05
N GLY A 617 -4.90 45.90 0.48
CA GLY A 617 -6.21 45.84 -0.17
C GLY A 617 -6.31 46.71 -1.43
N ARG A 618 -5.18 47.01 -2.07
CA ARG A 618 -5.10 47.78 -3.31
C ARG A 618 -5.24 46.79 -4.47
N LYS A 619 -6.47 46.65 -4.98
CA LYS A 619 -6.77 45.88 -6.19
C LYS A 619 -6.39 46.62 -7.46
#